data_AF-A0A532DSQ1-F1
#
_entry.id   AF-A0A532DSQ1-F1
#
_cell.length_a   1.000
_cell.length_b   1.000
_cell.length_c   1.000
_cell.angle_alpha   90.00
_cell.angle_beta   90.00
_cell.angle_gamma   90.00
#
_symmetry.space_group_name_H-M   'P 1'
#
loop_
_entity.id
_entity.type
_entity.pdbx_description
1 polymer ?
#
loop_
_entity_poly.entity_id
_entity_poly.type
_entity_poly.pdbx_seq_one_letter_code
_entity_poly.pdbx_strand_id
1 'polypeptide(L)'
;MKNVTKGLTLSTSVIPAPMKRRPTPLSPKHLFELVTRLCIFKAERWGRRALFYEQHRDYFPRISASRFVNRCRELEARYRALAQMMFLIPTEDRLVPVRALALPKP
;
A
#
# COMPACT_ATOMS: atom_id res chain seq x y z
N MET A 1 15.49 1.65 -57.35
CA MET A 1 14.90 2.29 -56.15
C MET A 1 15.56 1.66 -54.93
N LYS A 2 16.30 2.45 -54.15
CA LYS A 2 17.14 1.96 -53.03
C LYS A 2 16.30 1.96 -51.76
N ASN A 3 15.93 0.78 -51.26
CA ASN A 3 15.26 0.63 -49.98
C ASN A 3 16.31 0.77 -48.86
N VAL A 4 16.45 1.99 -48.35
CA VAL A 4 17.28 2.29 -47.18
C VAL A 4 16.45 1.97 -45.94
N THR A 5 16.51 0.71 -45.47
CA THR A 5 16.12 0.35 -44.11
C THR A 5 17.13 0.97 -43.16
N LYS A 6 16.84 2.18 -42.69
CA LYS A 6 17.56 2.77 -41.55
C LYS A 6 17.26 1.90 -40.34
N GLY A 7 18.17 0.96 -40.05
CA GLY A 7 18.16 0.18 -38.83
C GLY A 7 18.29 1.15 -37.66
N LEU A 8 17.16 1.40 -36.98
CA LEU A 8 17.12 2.09 -35.71
C LEU A 8 17.62 1.10 -34.66
N THR A 9 18.95 0.99 -34.49
CA THR A 9 19.54 0.29 -33.36
C THR A 9 19.26 1.10 -32.10
N LEU A 10 18.09 0.84 -31.50
CA LEU A 10 17.81 1.24 -30.13
C LEU A 10 18.78 0.45 -29.25
N SER A 11 19.91 1.10 -28.91
CA SER A 11 20.78 0.68 -27.82
C SER A 11 19.93 0.54 -26.57
N THR A 12 19.47 -0.68 -26.30
CA THR A 12 18.88 -1.05 -25.03
C THR A 12 20.03 -0.96 -24.05
N SER A 13 20.12 0.14 -23.30
CA SER A 13 20.96 0.20 -22.12
C SER A 13 20.43 -0.89 -21.17
N VAL A 14 21.10 -2.03 -21.18
CA VAL A 14 20.84 -3.11 -20.23
C VAL A 14 21.30 -2.59 -18.88
N ILE A 15 20.40 -1.90 -18.17
CA ILE A 15 20.53 -1.70 -16.74
C ILE A 15 20.53 -3.12 -16.15
N PRO A 16 21.59 -3.57 -15.47
CA PRO A 16 21.57 -4.88 -14.84
C PRO A 16 20.44 -4.90 -13.82
N ALA A 17 19.41 -5.70 -14.08
CA ALA A 17 18.35 -5.95 -13.12
C ALA A 17 19.01 -6.53 -11.86
N PRO A 18 18.79 -5.97 -10.66
CA PRO A 18 19.33 -6.56 -9.45
C PRO A 18 18.82 -8.00 -9.32
N MET A 19 19.77 -8.91 -9.09
CA MET A 19 19.59 -10.36 -8.93
C MET A 19 18.31 -10.67 -8.15
N LYS A 20 17.62 -11.74 -8.59
CA LYS A 20 16.50 -12.40 -7.91
C LYS A 20 16.82 -12.62 -6.42
N ARG A 21 16.55 -11.63 -5.57
CA ARG A 21 16.43 -11.84 -4.14
C ARG A 21 15.22 -12.76 -3.95
N ARG A 22 15.44 -13.94 -3.39
CA ARG A 22 14.36 -14.73 -2.78
C ARG A 22 13.56 -13.76 -1.91
N PRO A 23 12.23 -13.64 -2.05
CA PRO A 23 11.45 -12.77 -1.20
C PRO A 23 11.72 -13.20 0.24
N THR A 24 12.45 -12.36 0.97
CA THR A 24 12.71 -12.58 2.38
C THR A 24 11.34 -12.53 3.03
N PRO A 25 10.92 -13.57 3.78
CA PRO A 25 9.61 -13.55 4.40
C PRO A 25 9.56 -12.33 5.33
N LEU A 26 8.76 -11.35 4.95
CA LEU A 26 8.51 -10.18 5.78
C LEU A 26 7.90 -10.69 7.07
N SER A 27 8.44 -10.26 8.21
CA SER A 27 7.83 -10.56 9.50
C SER A 27 6.33 -10.22 9.44
N PRO A 28 5.43 -11.06 9.98
CA PRO A 28 4.00 -10.78 9.99
C PRO A 28 3.66 -9.37 10.51
N LYS A 29 4.45 -8.88 11.48
CA LYS A 29 4.36 -7.49 12.00
C LYS A 29 4.57 -6.45 10.91
N HIS A 30 5.54 -6.68 10.03
CA HIS A 30 5.85 -5.78 8.93
C HIS A 30 4.76 -5.77 7.85
N LEU A 31 4.10 -6.91 7.60
CA LEU A 31 2.96 -6.96 6.68
C LEU A 31 1.77 -6.18 7.23
N PHE A 32 1.41 -6.36 8.50
CA PHE A 32 0.34 -5.59 9.14
C PHE A 32 0.63 -4.08 9.14
N GLU A 33 1.86 -3.70 9.46
CA GLU A 33 2.30 -2.30 9.41
C GLU A 33 2.19 -1.73 7.99
N LEU A 34 2.64 -2.47 6.97
CA LEU A 34 2.54 -2.07 5.57
C LEU A 34 1.09 -1.89 5.11
N VAL A 35 0.21 -2.83 5.43
CA VAL A 35 -1.21 -2.73 5.06
C VAL A 35 -1.86 -1.55 5.79
N THR A 36 -1.51 -1.32 7.06
CA THR A 36 -2.00 -0.18 7.83
C THR A 36 -1.58 1.15 7.20
N ARG A 37 -0.29 1.30 6.85
CA ARG A 37 0.21 2.48 6.12
C ARG A 37 -0.48 2.66 4.77
N LEU A 38 -0.73 1.57 4.04
CA LEU A 38 -1.44 1.61 2.77
C LEU A 38 -2.89 2.09 2.97
N CYS A 39 -3.59 1.60 4.00
CA CYS A 39 -4.94 2.04 4.34
C CYS A 39 -4.98 3.55 4.66
N ILE A 40 -4.03 4.05 5.46
CA ILE A 40 -3.91 5.50 5.75
C ILE A 40 -3.69 6.29 4.45
N PHE A 41 -2.74 5.87 3.61
CA PHE A 41 -2.47 6.53 2.34
C PHE A 41 -3.69 6.55 1.41
N LYS A 42 -4.45 5.46 1.35
CA LYS A 42 -5.70 5.39 0.59
C LYS A 42 -6.75 6.33 1.17
N ALA A 43 -6.92 6.38 2.49
CA ALA A 43 -7.84 7.29 3.15
C ALA A 43 -7.52 8.75 2.81
N GLU A 44 -6.26 9.16 2.97
CA GLU A 44 -5.83 10.53 2.64
C GLU A 44 -6.08 10.87 1.17
N ARG A 45 -5.78 9.94 0.25
CA ARG A 45 -6.01 10.16 -1.18
C ARG A 45 -7.50 10.42 -1.47
N TRP A 46 -8.39 9.67 -0.84
CA TRP A 46 -9.83 9.88 -1.01
C TRP A 46 -10.30 11.19 -0.39
N GLY A 47 -9.78 11.56 0.78
CA GLY A 47 -10.07 12.84 1.43
C GLY A 47 -9.60 14.04 0.61
N ARG A 48 -8.37 14.02 0.10
CA ARG A 48 -7.86 15.07 -0.80
C ARG A 48 -8.69 15.18 -2.08
N ARG A 49 -9.11 14.06 -2.64
CA ARG A 49 -9.96 14.04 -3.84
C ARG A 49 -11.35 14.61 -3.57
N ALA A 50 -11.97 14.28 -2.43
CA ALA A 50 -13.25 14.87 -2.04
C ALA A 50 -13.13 16.39 -1.88
N LEU A 51 -12.13 16.83 -1.13
CA LEU A 51 -11.85 18.25 -0.88
C LEU A 51 -11.58 19.02 -2.18
N PHE A 52 -10.84 18.44 -3.13
CA PHE A 52 -10.60 19.05 -4.43
C PHE A 52 -11.91 19.35 -5.18
N TYR A 53 -12.84 18.39 -5.24
CA TYR A 53 -14.11 18.60 -5.94
C TYR A 53 -15.09 19.48 -5.17
N GLU A 54 -14.98 19.54 -3.83
CA GLU A 54 -15.71 20.50 -3.01
C GLU A 54 -15.22 21.93 -3.25
N GLN A 55 -13.90 22.14 -3.33
CA GLN A 55 -13.29 23.45 -3.59
C GLN A 55 -13.53 23.95 -5.02
N HIS A 56 -13.45 23.05 -6.00
CA HIS A 56 -13.65 23.38 -7.42
C HIS A 56 -15.07 23.04 -7.89
N ARG A 57 -16.07 23.35 -7.05
CA ARG A 57 -17.48 23.03 -7.32
C ARG A 57 -17.97 23.63 -8.64
N ASP A 58 -17.54 24.88 -8.90
CA ASP A 58 -17.97 25.66 -10.06
C ASP A 58 -17.37 25.14 -11.38
N TYR A 59 -16.17 24.56 -11.33
CA TYR A 59 -15.53 23.94 -12.49
C TYR A 59 -16.13 22.57 -12.81
N PHE A 60 -16.58 21.83 -11.78
CA PHE A 60 -17.08 20.45 -11.92
C PHE A 60 -18.46 20.25 -11.30
N PRO A 61 -19.50 20.99 -11.71
CA PRO A 61 -20.79 21.03 -11.03
C PRO A 61 -21.50 19.66 -11.03
N ARG A 62 -21.34 18.86 -12.09
CA ARG A 62 -21.93 17.52 -12.17
C ARG A 62 -21.31 16.55 -11.17
N ILE A 63 -19.99 16.59 -11.00
CA ILE A 63 -19.27 15.66 -10.13
C ILE A 63 -19.48 16.06 -8.66
N SER A 64 -19.37 17.35 -8.36
CA SER A 64 -19.49 17.88 -7.00
C SER A 64 -20.91 17.84 -6.45
N ALA A 65 -21.94 18.01 -7.29
CA ALA A 65 -23.34 17.84 -6.89
C ALA A 65 -23.81 16.38 -6.85
N SER A 66 -23.02 15.45 -7.39
CA SER A 66 -23.36 14.02 -7.37
C SER A 66 -22.99 13.35 -6.05
N ARG A 67 -23.41 12.09 -5.89
CA ARG A 67 -23.01 11.22 -4.76
C ARG A 67 -21.51 10.88 -4.75
N PHE A 68 -20.74 11.29 -5.76
CA PHE A 68 -19.33 10.97 -5.87
C PHE A 68 -18.51 11.48 -4.68
N VAL A 69 -18.67 12.75 -4.31
CA VAL A 69 -17.95 13.36 -3.18
C VAL A 69 -18.29 12.62 -1.88
N ASN A 70 -19.58 12.34 -1.65
CA ASN A 70 -20.03 11.57 -0.49
C ASN A 70 -19.39 10.17 -0.45
N ARG A 71 -19.33 9.46 -1.59
CA ARG A 71 -18.65 8.16 -1.66
C ARG A 71 -17.15 8.27 -1.39
N CYS A 72 -16.49 9.34 -1.84
CA CYS A 72 -15.08 9.57 -1.49
C CYS A 72 -14.89 9.75 0.03
N ARG A 73 -15.78 10.50 0.69
CA ARG A 73 -15.77 10.67 2.15
C ARG A 73 -16.07 9.37 2.89
N GLU A 74 -17.03 8.58 2.42
CA GLU A 74 -17.32 7.24 2.97
C GLU A 74 -16.10 6.31 2.84
N LEU A 75 -15.40 6.34 1.70
CA LEU A 75 -14.19 5.55 1.49
C LEU A 75 -13.06 6.03 2.42
N GLU A 76 -12.85 7.34 2.55
CA GLU A 76 -11.89 7.91 3.52
C GLU A 76 -12.16 7.36 4.92
N ALA A 77 -13.40 7.43 5.39
CA ALA A 77 -13.80 6.96 6.71
C ALA A 77 -13.57 5.44 6.88
N ARG A 78 -13.96 4.62 5.90
CA ARG A 78 -13.77 3.16 5.94
C ARG A 78 -12.30 2.77 5.98
N TYR A 79 -11.46 3.40 5.16
CA TYR A 79 -10.02 3.12 5.15
C TYR A 79 -9.34 3.58 6.45
N ARG A 80 -9.76 4.71 7.04
CA ARG A 80 -9.30 5.11 8.38
C ARG A 80 -9.71 4.09 9.46
N ALA A 81 -10.97 3.65 9.45
CA ALA A 81 -11.46 2.66 10.41
C ALA A 81 -10.70 1.33 10.28
N LEU A 82 -10.43 0.88 9.05
CA LEU A 82 -9.58 -0.30 8.81
C LEU A 82 -8.17 -0.13 9.38
N ALA A 83 -7.52 1.01 9.13
CA ALA A 83 -6.19 1.27 9.70
C ALA A 83 -6.21 1.27 11.24
N GLN A 84 -7.24 1.87 11.86
CA GLN A 84 -7.40 1.87 13.31
C GLN A 84 -7.59 0.46 13.87
N MET A 85 -8.44 -0.36 13.25
CA MET A 85 -8.62 -1.75 13.68
C MET A 85 -7.33 -2.55 13.57
N MET A 86 -6.54 -2.37 12.51
CA MET A 86 -5.26 -3.07 12.34
C MET A 86 -4.20 -2.67 13.38
N PHE A 87 -4.20 -1.42 13.85
CA PHE A 87 -3.35 -0.99 14.97
C PHE A 87 -3.75 -1.62 16.32
N LEU A 88 -5.04 -1.95 16.50
CA LEU A 88 -5.57 -2.47 17.77
C LEU A 88 -5.41 -3.98 17.92
N ILE A 89 -5.03 -4.72 16.86
CA ILE A 89 -4.79 -6.16 16.93
C ILE A 89 -3.48 -6.39 17.72
N PRO A 90 -3.53 -6.99 18.92
CA PRO A 90 -2.32 -7.35 19.64
C PRO A 90 -1.55 -8.35 18.78
N THR A 91 -0.32 -8.01 18.40
CA THR A 91 0.61 -8.99 17.83
C THR A 91 1.12 -9.83 19.00
N GLU A 92 0.37 -10.88 19.34
CA GLU A 92 0.77 -11.81 20.40
C GLU A 92 2.12 -12.47 20.04
N ASP A 93 3.20 -11.92 20.57
CA ASP A 93 4.48 -12.61 20.74
C ASP A 93 4.80 -12.64 22.23
N ARG A 94 3.96 -13.31 23.02
CA ARG A 94 4.42 -13.88 24.29
C ARG A 94 4.97 -15.27 24.03
N LEU A 95 6.06 -15.35 23.24
CA LEU A 95 6.96 -16.49 23.30
C LEU A 95 7.77 -16.36 24.60
N VAL A 96 7.13 -16.68 25.72
CA VAL A 96 7.83 -16.86 26.99
C VAL A 96 8.73 -18.08 26.82
N PRO A 97 10.04 -17.99 27.05
CA PRO A 97 10.89 -19.17 27.04
C PRO A 97 10.40 -20.11 28.15
N VAL A 98 9.73 -21.19 27.77
CA VAL A 98 9.51 -22.32 28.67
C VAL A 98 10.91 -22.81 29.00
N ARG A 99 11.39 -22.50 30.21
CA ARG A 99 12.60 -23.11 30.75
C ARG A 99 12.37 -24.62 30.69
N ALA A 100 13.02 -25.27 29.73
CA ALA A 100 13.16 -26.72 29.75
C ALA A 100 13.88 -27.01 31.07
N LEU A 101 13.12 -27.47 32.07
CA LEU A 101 13.66 -27.97 33.31
C LEU A 101 14.64 -29.06 32.91
N ALA A 102 15.93 -28.79 33.16
CA ALA A 102 17.01 -29.72 32.91
C ALA A 102 16.67 -31.04 33.59
N LEU A 103 16.41 -32.07 32.78
CA LEU A 103 16.35 -33.44 33.26
C LEU A 103 17.79 -33.81 33.67
N PRO A 104 18.02 -34.20 34.93
CA PRO A 104 19.32 -34.68 35.34
C PRO A 104 19.61 -35.98 34.59
N LYS A 105 20.80 -36.03 33.99
CA LYS A 105 21.32 -37.18 33.25
C LYS A 105 21.68 -38.28 34.27
N PRO A 106 21.30 -39.56 34.03
CA PRO A 106 21.83 -40.68 34.80
C PRO A 106 23.31 -40.90 34.50
#